data_AF-A0A166PE69-F1
#
_entry.id   AF-A0A166PE69-F1
#
_cell.length_a   1.000
_cell.length_b   1.000
_cell.length_c   1.000
_cell.angle_alpha   90.00
_cell.angle_beta   90.00
_cell.angle_gamma   90.00
#
_symmetry.space_group_name_H-M   'P 1'
#
loop_
_entity.id
_entity.type
_entity.pdbx_description
1 polymer ?
#
loop_
_entity_poly.entity_id
_entity_poly.type
_entity_poly.pdbx_seq_one_letter_code
_entity_poly.pdbx_strand_id
1 'polypeptide(L)'
;MAIPAAPKGAGPAGRRLWRSVLDEYDLAEHELSLLRRAVHVADVCADLERIVADEGLIIRAQSGDLRTHPAAVELRQQTTLLARLIVALRVPLGDADEAGAGGDRPPVRAVRGVYQPRVIAGGSA
;
A
#
# COMPACT_ATOMS: atom_id res chain seq x y z
N MET A 1 2.53 5.80 -22.73
CA MET A 1 1.08 5.71 -22.46
C MET A 1 0.79 6.46 -21.16
N ALA A 2 -0.28 7.27 -21.11
CA ALA A 2 -0.56 8.10 -19.93
C ALA A 2 -1.05 7.24 -18.74
N ILE A 3 -0.54 7.52 -17.53
CA ILE A 3 -1.04 6.92 -16.30
C ILE A 3 -2.48 7.41 -16.07
N PRO A 4 -3.46 6.53 -15.79
CA PRO A 4 -4.84 6.95 -15.54
C PRO A 4 -4.92 7.86 -14.31
N ALA A 5 -5.96 8.70 -14.27
CA ALA A 5 -6.21 9.56 -13.12
C ALA A 5 -6.35 8.74 -11.83
N ALA A 6 -5.78 9.24 -10.74
CA ALA A 6 -5.94 8.65 -9.43
C ALA A 6 -7.42 8.64 -8.99
N PRO A 7 -7.83 7.73 -8.10
CA PRO A 7 -9.19 7.66 -7.58
C PRO A 7 -9.72 9.00 -7.09
N LYS A 8 -11.02 9.23 -7.28
CA LYS A 8 -11.69 10.44 -6.80
C LYS A 8 -11.48 10.57 -5.29
N GLY A 9 -11.08 11.76 -4.84
CA GLY A 9 -10.82 12.02 -3.42
C GLY A 9 -9.46 11.54 -2.92
N ALA A 10 -8.59 10.99 -3.79
CA ALA A 10 -7.20 10.73 -3.42
C ALA A 10 -6.50 12.05 -3.04
N GLY A 11 -5.85 12.06 -1.90
CA GLY A 11 -4.99 13.12 -1.39
C GLY A 11 -3.55 13.00 -1.91
N PRO A 12 -2.62 13.80 -1.38
CA PRO A 12 -1.24 13.84 -1.87
C PRO A 12 -0.48 12.51 -1.70
N ALA A 13 -0.65 11.82 -0.58
CA ALA A 13 0.08 10.57 -0.30
C ALA A 13 -0.41 9.44 -1.19
N GLY A 14 -1.72 9.27 -1.29
CA GLY A 14 -2.36 8.32 -2.17
C GLY A 14 -2.03 8.55 -3.64
N ARG A 15 -2.03 9.81 -4.12
CA ARG A 15 -1.61 10.12 -5.50
C ARG A 15 -0.16 9.77 -5.78
N ARG A 16 0.75 9.95 -4.81
CA ARG A 16 2.16 9.54 -4.96
C ARG A 16 2.26 8.02 -5.09
N LEU A 17 1.59 7.27 -4.22
CA LEU A 17 1.52 5.81 -4.29
C LEU A 17 0.98 5.34 -5.64
N TRP A 18 -0.17 5.87 -6.07
CA TRP A 18 -0.81 5.55 -7.35
C TRP A 18 0.15 5.68 -8.54
N ARG A 19 0.84 6.83 -8.63
CA ARG A 19 1.81 7.07 -9.71
C ARG A 19 3.01 6.14 -9.61
N SER A 20 3.58 5.97 -8.41
CA SER A 20 4.78 5.13 -8.23
C SER A 20 4.54 3.69 -8.69
N VAL A 21 3.35 3.13 -8.41
CA VAL A 21 3.02 1.77 -8.79
C VAL A 21 2.73 1.67 -10.29
N LEU A 22 1.88 2.55 -10.84
CA LEU A 22 1.49 2.47 -12.27
C LEU A 22 2.55 2.99 -13.25
N ASP A 23 3.62 3.63 -12.76
CA ASP A 23 4.78 3.98 -13.58
C ASP A 23 5.67 2.75 -13.83
N GLU A 24 5.77 1.86 -12.85
CA GLU A 24 6.65 0.69 -12.87
C GLU A 24 5.92 -0.61 -13.30
N TYR A 25 4.65 -0.76 -12.95
CA TYR A 25 3.87 -1.99 -13.11
C TYR A 25 2.58 -1.78 -13.93
N ASP A 26 2.21 -2.77 -14.73
CA ASP A 26 0.93 -2.83 -15.45
C ASP A 26 -0.02 -3.81 -14.75
N LEU A 27 -1.05 -3.29 -14.07
CA LEU A 27 -1.89 -4.05 -13.15
C LEU A 27 -3.16 -4.58 -13.82
N ALA A 28 -3.54 -5.82 -13.48
CA ALA A 28 -4.86 -6.36 -13.77
C ALA A 28 -5.96 -5.63 -12.97
N GLU A 29 -7.22 -5.80 -13.37
CA GLU A 29 -8.35 -5.06 -12.77
C GLU A 29 -8.52 -5.30 -11.25
N HIS A 30 -8.26 -6.54 -10.79
CA HIS A 30 -8.35 -6.90 -9.38
C HIS A 30 -7.20 -6.28 -8.55
N GLU A 31 -5.98 -6.27 -9.08
CA GLU A 31 -4.83 -5.56 -8.49
C GLU A 31 -5.09 -4.06 -8.46
N LEU A 32 -5.64 -3.49 -9.54
CA LEU A 32 -6.00 -2.08 -9.59
C LEU A 32 -7.02 -1.74 -8.51
N SER A 33 -7.98 -2.63 -8.23
CA SER A 33 -8.97 -2.45 -7.15
C SER A 33 -8.33 -2.45 -5.76
N LEU A 34 -7.32 -3.31 -5.51
CA LEU A 34 -6.52 -3.27 -4.29
C LEU A 34 -5.71 -1.97 -4.18
N LEU A 35 -5.09 -1.53 -5.27
CA LEU A 35 -4.32 -0.29 -5.30
C LEU A 35 -5.23 0.92 -5.01
N ARG A 36 -6.44 0.97 -5.56
CA ARG A 36 -7.43 2.02 -5.25
C ARG A 36 -7.73 2.09 -3.75
N ARG A 37 -7.85 0.94 -3.07
CA ARG A 37 -8.03 0.91 -1.62
C ARG A 37 -6.78 1.40 -0.88
N ALA A 38 -5.60 0.96 -1.31
CA ALA A 38 -4.32 1.36 -0.71
C ALA A 38 -4.07 2.88 -0.81
N VAL A 39 -4.46 3.51 -1.92
CA VAL A 39 -4.39 4.97 -2.12
C VAL A 39 -5.08 5.72 -0.99
N HIS A 40 -6.33 5.36 -0.67
CA HIS A 40 -7.08 6.04 0.39
C HIS A 40 -6.50 5.76 1.78
N VAL A 41 -6.04 4.54 2.05
CA VAL A 41 -5.39 4.21 3.33
C VAL A 41 -4.09 5.01 3.51
N ALA A 42 -3.31 5.22 2.44
CA ALA A 42 -2.11 6.04 2.49
C ALA A 42 -2.41 7.51 2.84
N ASP A 43 -3.50 8.07 2.31
CA ASP A 43 -3.94 9.42 2.69
C ASP A 43 -4.39 9.49 4.16
N VAL A 44 -5.14 8.49 4.64
CA VAL A 44 -5.54 8.40 6.05
C VAL A 44 -4.32 8.32 6.97
N CYS A 45 -3.31 7.51 6.61
CA CYS A 45 -2.05 7.45 7.37
C CYS A 45 -1.38 8.83 7.44
N ALA A 46 -1.28 9.54 6.32
CA ALA A 46 -0.66 10.86 6.27
C ALA A 46 -1.40 11.90 7.14
N ASP A 47 -2.74 11.84 7.18
CA ASP A 47 -3.54 12.71 8.04
C ASP A 47 -3.35 12.38 9.53
N LEU A 48 -3.31 11.10 9.89
CA LEU A 48 -3.08 10.66 11.27
C LEU A 48 -1.65 10.98 11.74
N GLU A 49 -0.65 10.80 10.87
CA GLU A 49 0.74 11.20 11.13
C GLU A 49 0.84 12.69 11.46
N ARG A 50 0.16 13.53 10.68
CA ARG A 50 0.10 14.97 10.92
C ARG A 50 -0.56 15.30 12.27
N ILE A 51 -1.69 14.68 12.59
CA ILE A 51 -2.36 14.85 13.90
C ILE A 51 -1.41 14.46 15.05
N VAL A 52 -0.73 13.32 14.94
CA VAL A 52 0.20 12.86 15.99
C VAL A 52 1.43 13.77 16.09
N ALA A 53 1.91 14.31 14.96
CA ALA A 53 3.01 15.26 14.95
C ALA A 53 2.63 16.60 15.62
N ASP A 54 1.40 17.07 15.38
CA ASP A 54 0.90 18.34 15.90
C ASP A 54 0.50 18.25 17.39
N GLU A 55 -0.17 17.16 17.80
CA GLU A 55 -0.74 16.99 19.15
C GLU A 55 0.14 16.17 20.10
N GLY A 56 1.11 15.43 19.56
CA GLY A 56 2.03 14.58 20.31
C GLY A 56 1.54 13.14 20.52
N LEU A 57 2.49 12.24 20.75
CA LEU A 57 2.23 10.80 20.89
C LEU A 57 1.51 10.42 22.19
N ILE A 58 1.77 11.15 23.27
CA ILE A 58 1.22 10.93 24.61
C ILE A 58 0.38 12.15 25.00
N ILE A 59 -0.87 11.91 25.37
CA ILE A 59 -1.81 12.94 25.83
C ILE A 59 -2.21 12.70 27.27
N ARG A 60 -2.59 13.78 27.96
CA ARG A 60 -3.22 13.70 29.28
C ARG A 60 -4.73 13.50 29.11
N ALA A 61 -5.26 12.42 29.66
CA ALA A 61 -6.69 12.18 29.71
C ALA A 61 -7.37 13.11 30.72
N GLN A 62 -8.69 13.25 30.63
CA GLN A 62 -9.47 14.05 31.58
C GLN A 62 -9.35 13.53 33.03
N SER A 63 -9.10 12.23 33.23
CA SER A 63 -8.82 11.63 34.54
C SER A 63 -7.48 12.08 35.16
N GLY A 64 -6.61 12.70 34.37
CA GLY A 64 -5.26 13.10 34.76
C GLY A 64 -4.16 12.11 34.33
N ASP A 65 -4.51 10.90 33.90
CA ASP A 65 -3.54 9.88 33.47
C ASP A 65 -2.93 10.21 32.10
N LEU A 66 -1.70 9.76 31.88
CA LEU A 66 -1.05 9.81 30.57
C LEU A 66 -1.41 8.57 29.75
N ARG A 67 -1.86 8.77 28.51
CA ARG A 67 -2.17 7.68 27.58
C ARG A 67 -1.69 7.97 26.17
N THR A 68 -1.57 6.93 25.35
CA THR A 68 -1.26 7.08 23.92
C THR A 68 -2.39 7.83 23.22
N HIS A 69 -2.02 8.72 22.30
CA HIS A 69 -2.96 9.46 21.46
C HIS A 69 -3.81 8.48 20.62
N PRO A 70 -5.16 8.61 20.56
CA PRO A 70 -6.01 7.73 19.77
C PRO A 70 -5.60 7.66 18.28
N ALA A 71 -5.27 8.79 17.67
CA ALA A 71 -4.74 8.85 16.31
C ALA A 71 -3.46 8.01 16.11
N ALA A 72 -2.58 7.89 17.11
CA ALA A 72 -1.40 7.04 17.02
C ALA A 72 -1.75 5.55 17.07
N VAL A 73 -2.81 5.18 17.81
CA VAL A 73 -3.33 3.81 17.81
C VAL A 73 -3.93 3.48 16.44
N GLU A 74 -4.76 4.37 15.90
CA GLU A 74 -5.36 4.22 14.57
C GLU A 74 -4.29 4.14 13.46
N LEU A 75 -3.28 5.01 13.52
CA LEU A 75 -2.18 5.03 12.55
C LEU A 75 -1.47 3.67 12.45
N ARG A 76 -1.24 3.00 13.58
CA ARG A 76 -0.63 1.65 13.58
C ARG A 76 -1.50 0.62 12.87
N GLN A 77 -2.83 0.70 13.05
CA GLN A 77 -3.78 -0.19 12.40
C GLN A 77 -3.83 0.07 10.89
N GLN A 78 -3.91 1.34 10.48
CA GLN A 78 -3.92 1.74 9.06
C GLN A 78 -2.60 1.40 8.36
N THR A 79 -1.46 1.58 9.03
CA THR A 79 -0.15 1.17 8.51
C THR A 79 -0.09 -0.35 8.28
N THR A 80 -0.63 -1.13 9.22
CA THR A 80 -0.72 -2.60 9.07
C THR A 80 -1.62 -2.99 7.90
N LEU A 81 -2.77 -2.32 7.75
CA LEU A 81 -3.69 -2.54 6.63
C LEU A 81 -3.02 -2.19 5.30
N LEU A 82 -2.33 -1.04 5.22
CA LEU A 82 -1.60 -0.62 4.03
C LEU A 82 -0.55 -1.65 3.64
N ALA A 83 0.28 -2.11 4.60
CA ALA A 83 1.27 -3.14 4.34
C ALA A 83 0.64 -4.43 3.78
N ARG A 84 -0.50 -4.86 4.33
CA ARG A 84 -1.24 -6.03 3.84
C ARG A 84 -1.77 -5.84 2.42
N LEU A 85 -2.31 -4.66 2.09
CA LEU A 85 -2.78 -4.34 0.75
C LEU A 85 -1.63 -4.32 -0.26
N ILE A 86 -0.48 -3.74 0.11
CA ILE A 86 0.72 -3.70 -0.76
C ILE A 86 1.29 -5.11 -0.98
N VAL A 87 1.29 -5.97 0.04
CA VAL A 87 1.69 -7.37 -0.13
C VAL A 87 0.69 -8.12 -1.02
N ALA A 88 -0.61 -7.89 -0.84
CA ALA A 88 -1.67 -8.52 -1.65
C ALA A 88 -1.59 -8.15 -3.14
N LEU A 89 -1.13 -6.93 -3.48
CA LEU A 89 -0.83 -6.55 -4.88
C LEU A 89 0.24 -7.44 -5.54
N ARG A 90 1.08 -8.11 -4.75
CA ARG A 90 2.14 -8.99 -5.24
C ARG A 90 1.73 -10.46 -5.25
N VAL A 91 0.47 -10.78 -4.91
CA VAL A 91 -0.05 -12.15 -4.86
C VAL A 91 -0.63 -12.50 -6.23
N PRO A 92 -0.06 -13.47 -6.96
CA PRO A 92 -0.68 -14.00 -8.16
C PRO A 92 -2.01 -14.65 -7.78
N LEU A 93 -3.13 -14.09 -8.25
CA LEU A 93 -4.44 -14.73 -8.20
C LEU A 93 -4.58 -15.58 -9.48
N GLY A 94 -4.01 -16.79 -9.42
CA GLY A 94 -4.16 -17.84 -10.43
C GLY A 94 -4.29 -19.17 -9.71
N ASP A 95 -5.20 -20.02 -10.21
CA ASP A 95 -5.68 -21.23 -9.55
C ASP A 95 -4.55 -22.06 -8.94
N ALA A 96 -4.76 -22.44 -7.68
CA ALA A 96 -3.87 -23.27 -6.90
C ALA A 96 -3.91 -24.71 -7.40
N ASP A 97 -3.30 -24.96 -8.56
CA ASP A 97 -2.99 -26.32 -8.98
C ASP A 97 -1.49 -26.57 -8.78
N GLU A 98 -1.23 -27.37 -7.73
CA GLU A 98 -0.03 -28.13 -7.43
C GLU A 98 1.23 -27.42 -6.89
N ALA A 99 1.31 -27.32 -5.55
CA ALA A 99 2.56 -27.53 -4.83
C ALA A 99 2.29 -28.20 -3.48
N GLY A 100 2.39 -29.52 -3.46
CA GLY A 100 2.23 -30.36 -2.28
C GLY A 100 3.35 -30.23 -1.24
N ALA A 101 2.93 -30.39 0.01
CA ALA A 101 3.58 -31.09 1.12
C ALA A 101 5.04 -30.73 1.52
N GLY A 102 5.15 -30.09 2.69
CA GLY A 102 6.14 -30.48 3.71
C GLY A 102 7.25 -29.47 4.03
N GLY A 103 6.98 -28.54 4.93
CA GLY A 103 8.00 -27.70 5.59
C GLY A 103 7.46 -26.33 5.98
N ASP A 104 7.59 -25.97 7.26
CA ASP A 104 6.99 -24.84 7.98
C ASP A 104 7.51 -23.43 7.56
N ARG A 105 7.52 -23.17 6.24
CA ARG A 105 7.57 -21.85 5.59
C ARG A 105 7.38 -22.06 4.08
N PRO A 106 6.39 -21.45 3.40
CA PRO A 106 6.31 -21.58 1.95
C PRO A 106 7.52 -20.85 1.32
N PRO A 107 8.26 -21.49 0.40
CA PRO A 107 9.45 -20.90 -0.20
C PRO A 107 9.09 -19.63 -0.98
N VAL A 108 9.83 -18.55 -0.72
CA VAL A 108 9.98 -17.39 -1.61
C VAL A 108 10.58 -17.88 -2.93
N ARG A 109 9.73 -18.36 -3.82
CA ARG A 109 10.08 -18.69 -5.20
C ARG A 109 9.53 -17.60 -6.09
N ALA A 110 10.38 -16.63 -6.41
CA ALA A 110 10.17 -15.79 -7.58
C ALA A 110 10.11 -16.72 -8.81
N VAL A 111 8.91 -17.02 -9.29
CA VAL A 111 8.70 -17.74 -10.55
C VAL A 111 7.83 -16.88 -11.44
N ARG A 112 8.52 -16.10 -12.28
CA ARG A 112 8.12 -15.67 -13.63
C ARG A 112 6.60 -15.56 -13.87
N GLY A 113 6.00 -14.48 -13.39
CA GLY A 113 4.97 -13.76 -14.14
C GLY A 113 5.66 -12.66 -14.92
N VAL A 114 5.39 -12.54 -16.23
CA VAL A 114 6.01 -11.55 -17.12
C VAL A 114 5.46 -10.17 -16.79
N TYR A 115 5.96 -9.55 -15.72
CA TYR A 115 5.91 -8.11 -15.58
C TYR A 115 7.11 -7.56 -16.33
N GLN A 116 6.86 -7.04 -17.53
CA GLN A 116 7.85 -6.22 -18.22
C GLN A 116 7.92 -4.90 -17.42
N PRO A 117 9.02 -4.59 -16.70
CA PRO A 117 9.21 -3.24 -16.21
C PRO A 117 9.12 -2.31 -17.41
N ARG A 118 8.40 -1.19 -17.28
CA ARG A 118 8.24 -0.25 -18.37
C ARG A 118 9.62 0.22 -18.84
N VAL A 119 10.06 -0.25 -20.01
CA VAL A 119 11.29 0.22 -20.64
C VAL A 119 11.05 1.66 -21.09
N ILE A 120 11.59 2.62 -20.33
CA ILE A 120 11.75 4.00 -20.80
C ILE A 120 12.75 3.98 -21.95
N ALA A 121 12.27 3.91 -23.18
CA ALA A 121 13.08 4.10 -24.37
C ALA A 121 13.60 5.55 -24.36
N GLY A 122 14.81 5.74 -23.80
CA GLY A 122 15.58 6.96 -23.96
C GLY A 122 15.88 7.15 -25.44
N GLY A 123 15.31 8.21 -26.01
CA GLY A 123 15.50 8.59 -27.40
C GLY A 123 16.97 8.91 -27.69
N SER A 124 17.45 8.36 -28.82
CA SER A 124 18.66 8.81 -29.49
C SER A 124 18.25 9.71 -30.66
N ALA A 125 18.81 10.92 -30.66
CA ALA A 125 19.10 11.86 -31.76
C ALA A 125 18.75 13.30 -31.37
#